data_AF-K8FA60-F1
#
_entry.id   AF-K8FA60-F1
#
_cell.length_a   1.000
_cell.length_b   1.000
_cell.length_c   1.000
_cell.angle_alpha   90.00
_cell.angle_beta   90.00
_cell.angle_gamma   90.00
#
_symmetry.space_group_name_H-M   'P 1'
#
loop_
_entity.id
_entity.type
_entity.pdbx_description
1 polymer ?
#
loop_
_entity_poly.entity_id
_entity_poly.type
_entity_poly.pdbx_seq_one_letter_code
_entity_poly.pdbx_strand_id
1 'polypeptide(L)'
;MLRRSLGEGSTTTANVYRRLMEITASSSSSSSSSSSLSILSAISATTTHRQQGRRGYAKAAKKGSQSKSKASQGRRGGKSGSGGMGEIKRDPKLDAALDKYLNLLVKAVEPTEIKPQKLTQAQLEEYEAKAKEYSRKKMGQHRAMQKDVNDKIRLKAAACNALPEGFLREHAWTEDRTLFSPKRRMPVATPPIQGYAENKLAADEAAVISNVGLGKR
;
A
#
# COMPACT_ATOMS: atom_id res chain seq x y z
N MET A 1 -25.44 -15.31 41.92
CA MET A 1 -24.72 -14.33 41.07
C MET A 1 -23.23 -14.60 41.28
N LEU A 2 -22.33 -15.01 40.38
CA LEU A 2 -22.23 -15.14 38.92
C LEU A 2 -21.32 -16.35 38.64
N ARG A 3 -21.66 -17.19 37.64
CA ARG A 3 -20.71 -18.08 36.94
C ARG A 3 -20.21 -17.35 35.67
N ARG A 4 -18.88 -17.32 35.44
CA ARG A 4 -18.18 -17.09 34.15
C ARG A 4 -16.82 -17.82 34.29
N SER A 5 -16.51 -18.95 33.65
CA SER A 5 -16.39 -19.28 32.22
C SER A 5 -15.47 -18.32 31.44
N LEU A 6 -14.66 -18.90 30.53
CA LEU A 6 -13.54 -18.40 29.72
C LEU A 6 -12.16 -18.73 30.36
N GLY A 7 -11.28 -19.57 29.81
CA GLY A 7 -11.23 -20.24 28.51
C GLY A 7 -9.75 -20.44 28.16
N GLU A 8 -9.33 -21.69 27.99
CA GLU A 8 -7.96 -22.08 27.63
C GLU A 8 -7.53 -21.48 26.29
N GLY A 9 -6.38 -20.82 26.25
CA GLY A 9 -5.91 -20.18 25.01
C GLY A 9 -4.61 -19.41 25.14
N SER A 10 -3.57 -19.98 25.76
CA SER A 10 -2.21 -19.42 25.70
C SER A 10 -1.12 -20.44 26.08
N THR A 11 -1.11 -21.61 25.46
CA THR A 11 -0.04 -22.61 25.66
C THR A 11 0.71 -22.94 24.38
N THR A 12 0.11 -22.73 23.20
CA THR A 12 0.70 -23.11 21.91
C THR A 12 1.91 -22.24 21.53
N THR A 13 1.83 -20.93 21.71
CA THR A 13 2.92 -20.01 21.34
C THR A 13 4.13 -20.18 22.25
N ALA A 14 3.91 -20.35 23.55
CA ALA A 14 4.98 -20.56 24.53
C ALA A 14 5.71 -21.89 24.30
N ASN A 15 4.99 -22.95 23.92
CA ASN A 15 5.57 -24.26 23.63
C ASN A 15 6.39 -24.28 22.33
N VAL A 16 6.03 -23.48 21.32
CA VAL A 16 6.80 -23.34 20.08
C VAL A 16 8.16 -22.66 20.34
N TYR A 17 8.19 -21.60 21.15
CA TYR A 17 9.46 -20.94 21.49
C TYR A 17 10.37 -21.81 22.35
N ARG A 18 9.81 -22.60 23.27
CA ARG A 18 10.60 -23.55 24.07
C ARG A 18 11.23 -24.65 23.20
N ARG A 19 10.45 -25.23 22.28
CA ARG A 19 10.94 -26.30 21.37
C ARG A 19 11.98 -25.79 20.37
N LEU A 20 11.88 -24.53 19.92
CA LEU A 20 12.89 -23.92 19.04
C LEU A 20 14.22 -23.67 19.77
N MET A 21 14.19 -23.34 21.06
CA MET A 21 15.39 -23.15 21.87
C MET A 21 16.10 -24.46 22.24
N GLU A 22 15.36 -25.56 22.39
CA GLU A 22 15.94 -26.89 22.63
C GLU A 22 16.66 -27.47 21.39
N ILE A 23 16.14 -27.19 20.19
CA ILE A 23 16.74 -27.65 18.92
C ILE A 23 18.07 -26.92 18.63
N THR A 24 18.16 -25.62 18.95
CA THR A 24 19.39 -24.84 18.74
C THR A 24 20.47 -25.15 19.78
N ALA A 25 20.10 -25.49 21.02
CA ALA A 25 21.08 -25.93 22.02
C ALA A 25 21.67 -27.31 21.68
N SER A 26 20.84 -28.24 21.20
CA SER A 26 21.24 -29.63 20.89
C SER A 26 22.10 -29.78 19.62
N SER A 27 22.24 -28.73 18.81
CA SER A 27 23.02 -28.74 17.56
C SER A 27 24.45 -28.21 17.70
N SER A 28 24.89 -27.92 18.93
CA SER A 28 26.27 -27.46 19.23
C SER A 28 27.23 -28.56 19.68
N SER A 29 26.82 -29.84 19.65
CA SER A 29 27.68 -30.98 20.01
C SER A 29 27.53 -32.15 19.03
N SER A 30 28.14 -32.06 17.85
CA SER A 30 28.88 -33.17 17.22
C SER A 30 29.30 -32.86 15.80
N SER A 31 30.57 -33.13 15.55
CA SER A 31 31.27 -33.07 14.28
C SER A 31 30.90 -34.22 13.34
N SER A 32 31.13 -33.97 12.04
CA SER A 32 31.56 -34.91 10.98
C SER A 32 30.52 -35.69 10.13
N SER A 33 30.65 -35.45 8.82
CA SER A 33 30.64 -36.42 7.70
C SER A 33 29.32 -36.94 7.09
N SER A 34 29.16 -36.56 5.81
CA SER A 34 28.78 -37.38 4.64
C SER A 34 27.51 -38.25 4.63
N SER A 35 26.72 -38.01 3.58
CA SER A 35 25.99 -38.98 2.74
C SER A 35 24.46 -38.84 2.71
N SER A 36 23.98 -38.59 1.50
CA SER A 36 22.69 -38.98 0.88
C SER A 36 21.53 -39.40 1.79
N LEU A 37 20.37 -38.74 1.62
CA LEU A 37 19.19 -39.32 0.95
C LEU A 37 18.01 -38.34 1.00
N SER A 38 17.25 -38.38 -0.08
CA SER A 38 15.97 -37.74 -0.36
C SER A 38 14.96 -37.75 0.80
N ILE A 39 14.38 -36.59 1.11
CA ILE A 39 13.08 -36.50 1.78
C ILE A 39 12.14 -35.65 0.95
N LEU A 40 10.97 -36.24 0.76
CA LEU A 40 9.90 -35.93 -0.17
C LEU A 40 9.17 -34.63 0.16
N SER A 41 8.52 -34.17 -0.90
CA SER A 41 7.39 -33.24 -0.98
C SER A 41 6.46 -33.21 0.23
N ALA A 42 6.24 -32.01 0.79
CA ALA A 42 4.99 -31.63 1.44
C ALA A 42 4.87 -30.09 1.48
N ILE A 43 4.62 -29.45 0.34
CA ILE A 43 4.17 -28.06 0.32
C ILE A 43 2.66 -28.09 0.61
N SER A 44 2.30 -28.12 1.89
CA SER A 44 0.92 -27.88 2.31
C SER A 44 0.66 -26.37 2.21
N ALA A 45 -0.18 -25.98 1.26
CA ALA A 45 -0.55 -24.59 1.01
C ALA A 45 -1.42 -24.05 2.15
N THR A 46 -0.81 -23.49 3.20
CA THR A 46 -1.52 -22.61 4.13
C THR A 46 -1.53 -21.19 3.57
N THR A 47 -2.41 -20.97 2.60
CA THR A 47 -2.88 -19.62 2.23
C THR A 47 -3.61 -19.06 3.45
N THR A 48 -2.91 -18.24 4.23
CA THR A 48 -3.56 -17.40 5.24
C THR A 48 -4.15 -16.18 4.53
N HIS A 49 -5.39 -16.33 4.07
CA HIS A 49 -6.19 -15.22 3.59
C HIS A 49 -6.44 -14.28 4.78
N ARG A 50 -5.65 -13.22 4.89
CA ARG A 50 -5.84 -12.12 5.86
C ARG A 50 -7.10 -11.34 5.47
N GLN A 51 -8.28 -11.86 5.82
CA GLN A 51 -9.53 -11.10 5.71
C GLN A 51 -9.48 -9.93 6.70
N GLN A 52 -9.35 -8.72 6.17
CA GLN A 52 -9.57 -7.50 6.93
C GLN A 52 -11.07 -7.42 7.27
N GLY A 53 -11.40 -7.61 8.55
CA GLY A 53 -12.76 -7.54 9.05
C GLY A 53 -13.36 -6.15 8.82
N ARG A 54 -14.35 -6.07 7.93
CA ARG A 54 -15.28 -4.94 7.85
C ARG A 54 -16.17 -4.98 9.09
N ARG A 55 -15.94 -4.05 10.02
CA ARG A 55 -16.85 -3.77 11.15
C ARG A 55 -18.19 -3.27 10.61
N GLY A 56 -19.20 -4.13 10.60
CA GLY A 56 -20.58 -3.76 10.29
C GLY A 56 -21.23 -3.06 11.48
N TYR A 57 -21.77 -1.87 11.25
CA TYR A 57 -22.56 -1.13 12.25
C TYR A 57 -23.94 -1.78 12.38
N ALA A 58 -24.27 -2.28 13.57
CA ALA A 58 -25.58 -2.84 13.86
C ALA A 58 -26.65 -1.73 13.87
N LYS A 59 -27.65 -1.80 12.98
CA LYS A 59 -28.87 -0.98 13.08
C LYS A 59 -29.74 -1.52 14.20
N ALA A 60 -29.88 -0.74 15.27
CA ALA A 60 -30.82 -1.01 16.35
C ALA A 60 -32.27 -0.94 15.85
N ALA A 61 -33.04 -2.00 16.11
CA ALA A 61 -34.46 -2.09 15.81
C ALA A 61 -35.26 -1.17 16.74
N LYS A 62 -36.01 -0.22 16.16
CA LYS A 62 -36.89 0.71 16.85
C LYS A 62 -38.18 -0.02 17.27
N LYS A 63 -38.23 -0.51 18.52
CA LYS A 63 -39.48 -0.97 19.15
C LYS A 63 -40.33 0.26 19.50
N GLY A 64 -41.53 0.33 18.92
CA GLY A 64 -42.52 1.35 19.23
C GLY A 64 -43.13 1.13 20.61
N SER A 65 -43.15 2.18 21.44
CA SER A 65 -44.02 2.28 22.60
C SER A 65 -45.01 3.41 22.36
N GLN A 66 -46.27 3.07 22.08
CA GLN A 66 -47.36 4.02 22.09
C GLN A 66 -47.79 4.27 23.53
N SER A 67 -47.50 5.45 24.07
CA SER A 67 -48.17 5.96 25.26
C SER A 67 -49.22 6.99 24.82
N LYS A 68 -50.50 6.60 24.89
CA LYS A 68 -51.64 7.51 24.78
C LYS A 68 -51.75 8.30 26.08
N SER A 69 -51.76 9.63 25.99
CA SER A 69 -52.39 10.49 26.99
C SER A 69 -53.33 11.46 26.28
N LYS A 70 -54.62 11.35 26.60
CA LYS A 70 -55.68 12.29 26.21
C LYS A 70 -55.68 13.49 27.17
N ALA A 71 -56.25 14.59 26.67
CA ALA A 71 -56.42 15.93 27.27
C ALA A 71 -55.18 16.81 27.13
N SER A 72 -55.23 18.00 26.53
CA SER A 72 -56.28 19.01 26.60
C SER A 72 -56.53 19.70 25.26
N GLN A 73 -57.77 20.16 25.09
CA GLN A 73 -58.22 20.90 23.92
C GLN A 73 -57.53 22.27 23.83
N GLY A 74 -56.93 22.54 22.67
CA GLY A 74 -56.45 23.84 22.25
C GLY A 74 -56.82 24.06 20.77
N ARG A 75 -57.43 25.21 20.49
CA ARG A 75 -58.16 25.56 19.28
C ARG A 75 -57.29 25.59 17.99
N ARG A 76 -57.94 25.17 16.89
CA ARG A 76 -57.90 25.73 15.53
C ARG A 76 -56.55 26.09 14.90
N GLY A 77 -56.20 25.32 13.86
CA GLY A 77 -55.90 25.83 12.52
C GLY A 77 -54.68 26.73 12.38
N GLY A 78 -53.56 26.14 11.97
CA GLY A 78 -52.41 26.86 11.43
C GLY A 78 -51.42 25.87 10.86
N LYS A 79 -51.28 25.87 9.53
CA LYS A 79 -50.29 25.08 8.79
C LYS A 79 -48.89 25.57 9.19
N SER A 80 -48.28 24.93 10.18
CA SER A 80 -46.92 25.23 10.60
C SER A 80 -45.93 24.56 9.64
N GLY A 81 -45.33 25.39 8.79
CA GLY A 81 -44.26 25.02 7.87
C GLY A 81 -43.08 24.40 8.64
N SER A 82 -42.82 23.14 8.34
CA SER A 82 -41.59 22.44 8.67
C SER A 82 -40.65 22.53 7.47
N GLY A 83 -39.41 22.95 7.71
CA GLY A 83 -38.31 22.87 6.73
C GLY A 83 -37.88 24.28 6.32
N GLY A 84 -36.91 24.92 6.98
CA GLY A 84 -35.59 24.34 7.21
C GLY A 84 -34.83 24.34 5.89
N MET A 85 -34.39 25.54 5.49
CA MET A 85 -33.68 25.88 4.25
C MET A 85 -34.50 25.65 2.97
N GLY A 86 -34.91 26.75 2.34
CA GLY A 86 -35.81 26.74 1.17
C GLY A 86 -35.37 25.72 0.13
N GLU A 87 -36.33 24.96 -0.38
CA GLU A 87 -36.16 24.08 -1.53
C GLU A 87 -35.59 24.93 -2.68
N ILE A 88 -34.27 24.85 -2.88
CA ILE A 88 -33.68 25.21 -4.15
C ILE A 88 -34.38 24.27 -5.14
N LYS A 89 -35.27 24.82 -5.95
CA LYS A 89 -35.95 24.08 -7.02
C LYS A 89 -34.84 23.51 -7.89
N ARG A 90 -34.50 22.23 -7.70
CA ARG A 90 -33.50 21.58 -8.54
C ARG A 90 -34.09 21.51 -9.93
N ASP A 91 -33.36 22.07 -10.89
CA ASP A 91 -33.77 21.93 -12.27
C ASP A 91 -33.72 20.45 -12.64
N PRO A 92 -34.84 19.82 -13.04
CA PRO A 92 -34.87 18.39 -13.35
C PRO A 92 -33.93 18.03 -14.51
N LYS A 93 -33.58 19.02 -15.34
CA LYS A 93 -32.61 18.90 -16.42
C LYS A 93 -31.17 18.75 -15.91
N LEU A 94 -30.81 19.44 -14.83
CA LEU A 94 -29.47 19.37 -14.23
C LEU A 94 -29.30 18.04 -13.50
N ASP A 95 -30.30 17.61 -12.73
CA ASP A 95 -30.26 16.31 -12.05
C ASP A 95 -30.14 15.15 -13.06
N ALA A 96 -30.89 15.20 -14.17
CA ALA A 96 -30.75 14.23 -15.26
C ALA A 96 -29.39 14.26 -15.96
N ALA A 97 -28.72 15.42 -16.02
CA ALA A 97 -27.37 15.54 -16.57
C ALA A 97 -26.31 14.98 -15.60
N LEU A 98 -26.47 15.25 -14.30
CA LEU A 98 -25.64 14.70 -13.24
C LEU A 98 -25.78 13.18 -13.19
N ASP A 99 -27.00 12.64 -13.27
CA ASP A 99 -27.23 11.19 -13.31
C ASP A 99 -26.57 10.54 -14.52
N LYS A 100 -26.58 11.18 -15.70
CA LYS A 100 -25.85 10.69 -16.88
C LYS A 100 -24.35 10.65 -16.65
N TYR A 101 -23.78 11.70 -16.06
CA TYR A 101 -22.35 11.77 -15.76
C TYR A 101 -21.96 10.76 -14.68
N LEU A 102 -22.77 10.61 -13.63
CA LEU A 102 -22.59 9.61 -12.59
C LEU A 102 -22.69 8.20 -13.17
N ASN A 103 -23.66 7.92 -14.04
CA ASN A 103 -23.77 6.64 -14.72
C ASN A 103 -22.57 6.35 -15.64
N LEU A 104 -22.01 7.37 -16.30
CA LEU A 104 -20.79 7.24 -17.10
C LEU A 104 -19.58 6.91 -16.21
N LEU A 105 -19.42 7.61 -15.08
CA LEU A 105 -18.35 7.36 -14.12
C LEU A 105 -18.47 5.97 -13.49
N VAL A 106 -19.69 5.58 -13.10
CA VAL A 106 -19.98 4.24 -12.57
C VAL A 106 -19.65 3.19 -13.62
N LYS A 107 -20.06 3.38 -14.87
CA LYS A 107 -19.72 2.50 -15.99
C LYS A 107 -18.21 2.42 -16.29
N ALA A 108 -17.45 3.48 -16.05
CA ALA A 108 -16.00 3.47 -16.21
C ALA A 108 -15.28 2.74 -15.06
N VAL A 109 -15.89 2.69 -13.88
CA VAL A 109 -15.39 1.97 -12.69
C VAL A 109 -15.83 0.51 -12.70
N GLU A 110 -16.95 0.20 -13.35
CA GLU A 110 -17.42 -1.17 -13.52
C GLU A 110 -16.34 -2.04 -14.18
N PRO A 111 -16.00 -3.19 -13.58
CA PRO A 111 -14.99 -4.08 -14.12
C PRO A 111 -15.47 -4.60 -15.48
N THR A 112 -14.74 -4.27 -16.53
CA THR A 112 -15.01 -4.83 -17.85
C THR A 112 -14.63 -6.31 -17.85
N GLU A 113 -15.61 -7.18 -18.10
CA GLU A 113 -15.39 -8.62 -18.18
C GLU A 113 -14.60 -8.96 -19.44
N ILE A 114 -13.27 -9.03 -19.31
CA ILE A 114 -12.39 -9.51 -20.38
C ILE A 114 -12.58 -11.02 -20.48
N LYS A 115 -13.08 -11.51 -21.61
CA LYS A 115 -13.24 -12.94 -21.86
C LYS A 115 -11.88 -13.65 -21.76
N PRO A 116 -11.76 -14.76 -21.01
CA PRO A 116 -10.49 -15.47 -20.89
C PRO A 116 -10.06 -15.98 -22.27
N GLN A 117 -8.82 -15.65 -22.66
CA GLN A 117 -8.24 -16.15 -23.90
C GLN A 117 -8.03 -17.66 -23.79
N LYS A 118 -8.54 -18.41 -24.78
CA LYS A 118 -8.30 -19.85 -24.88
C LYS A 118 -6.91 -20.06 -25.47
N LEU A 119 -5.93 -20.32 -24.60
CA LEU A 119 -4.56 -20.64 -25.01
C LEU A 119 -4.47 -22.11 -25.45
N THR A 120 -3.64 -22.39 -26.44
CA THR A 120 -3.32 -23.78 -26.80
C THR A 120 -2.35 -24.38 -25.78
N GLN A 121 -2.31 -25.71 -25.65
CA GLN A 121 -1.43 -26.39 -24.70
C GLN A 121 0.06 -26.03 -24.93
N ALA A 122 0.48 -25.95 -26.20
CA ALA A 122 1.85 -25.56 -26.55
C ALA A 122 2.20 -24.13 -26.08
N GLN A 123 1.25 -23.20 -26.15
CA GLN A 123 1.45 -21.83 -25.67
C GLN A 123 1.56 -21.78 -24.14
N LEU A 124 0.79 -22.60 -23.42
CA LEU A 124 0.87 -22.69 -21.96
C LEU A 124 2.25 -23.14 -21.50
N GLU A 125 2.82 -24.16 -22.15
CA GLU A 125 4.15 -24.67 -21.85
C GLU A 125 5.26 -23.64 -22.15
N GLU A 126 5.14 -22.92 -23.27
CA GLU A 126 6.07 -21.84 -23.62
C GLU A 126 6.03 -20.71 -22.58
N TYR A 127 4.84 -20.31 -22.13
CA TYR A 127 4.69 -19.29 -21.09
C TYR A 127 5.20 -19.76 -19.73
N GLU A 128 4.99 -21.03 -19.38
CA GLU A 128 5.53 -21.59 -18.14
C GLU A 128 7.07 -21.59 -18.16
N ALA A 129 7.68 -22.01 -19.27
CA ALA A 129 9.12 -21.96 -19.45
C ALA A 129 9.65 -20.51 -19.33
N LYS A 130 9.03 -19.56 -20.03
CA LYS A 130 9.40 -18.13 -19.94
C LYS A 130 9.27 -17.58 -18.52
N ALA A 131 8.22 -17.95 -17.80
CA ALA A 131 8.00 -17.51 -16.42
C ALA A 131 9.08 -18.06 -15.47
N LYS A 132 9.43 -19.35 -15.60
CA LYS A 132 10.52 -19.98 -14.82
C LYS A 132 11.87 -19.32 -15.10
N GLU A 133 12.18 -19.07 -16.37
CA GLU A 133 13.41 -18.39 -16.75
C GLU A 133 13.49 -16.96 -16.21
N TYR A 134 12.39 -16.21 -16.31
CA TYR A 134 12.29 -14.87 -15.78
C TYR A 134 12.54 -14.86 -14.27
N SER A 135 11.86 -15.72 -13.53
CA SER A 135 12.04 -15.88 -12.08
C SER A 135 13.49 -16.22 -11.72
N ARG A 136 14.12 -17.14 -12.45
CA ARG A 136 15.54 -17.49 -12.27
C ARG A 136 16.45 -16.28 -12.46
N LYS A 137 16.29 -15.55 -13.57
CA LYS A 137 17.09 -14.36 -13.89
C LYS A 137 16.87 -13.25 -12.86
N LYS A 138 15.62 -13.02 -12.46
CA LYS A 138 15.28 -11.98 -11.47
C LYS A 138 15.86 -12.28 -10.09
N MET A 139 15.85 -13.55 -9.67
CA MET A 139 16.50 -13.97 -8.42
C MET A 139 18.03 -13.83 -8.50
N GLY A 140 18.63 -14.11 -9.67
CA GLY A 140 20.04 -13.84 -9.91
C GLY A 140 20.40 -12.36 -9.73
N GLN A 141 19.62 -11.46 -10.36
CA GLN A 141 19.80 -10.01 -10.22
C GLN A 141 19.64 -9.54 -8.77
N HIS A 142 18.63 -10.05 -8.06
CA HIS A 142 18.42 -9.72 -6.65
C HIS A 142 19.63 -10.14 -5.79
N ARG A 143 20.12 -11.38 -5.94
CA ARG A 143 21.29 -11.85 -5.20
C ARG A 143 22.56 -11.05 -5.52
N ALA A 144 22.75 -10.68 -6.78
CA ALA A 144 23.86 -9.83 -7.20
C ALA A 144 23.79 -8.44 -6.54
N MET A 145 22.61 -7.82 -6.52
CA MET A 145 22.38 -6.55 -5.82
C MET A 145 22.64 -6.66 -4.32
N GLN A 146 22.15 -7.72 -3.67
CA GLN A 146 22.38 -7.94 -2.23
C GLN A 146 23.86 -8.11 -1.91
N LYS A 147 24.60 -8.86 -2.74
CA LYS A 147 26.05 -9.00 -2.60
C LYS A 147 26.75 -7.64 -2.72
N ASP A 148 26.46 -6.88 -3.78
CA ASP A 148 27.05 -5.57 -4.03
C ASP A 148 26.79 -4.58 -2.87
N VAL A 149 25.54 -4.53 -2.36
CA VAL A 149 25.20 -3.70 -1.20
C VAL A 149 25.99 -4.13 0.05
N ASN A 150 26.05 -5.43 0.33
CA ASN A 150 26.79 -5.94 1.49
C ASN A 150 28.29 -5.67 1.39
N ASP A 151 28.87 -5.84 0.20
CA ASP A 151 30.28 -5.57 -0.04
C ASP A 151 30.58 -4.07 0.13
N LYS A 152 29.71 -3.18 -0.36
CA LYS A 152 29.80 -1.72 -0.12
C LYS A 152 29.73 -1.38 1.37
N ILE A 153 28.86 -2.02 2.16
CA ILE A 153 28.77 -1.80 3.61
C ILE A 153 30.07 -2.23 4.30
N ARG A 154 30.60 -3.42 3.97
CA ARG A 154 31.84 -3.94 4.54
C ARG A 154 33.02 -3.03 4.22
N LEU A 155 33.17 -2.64 2.95
CA LEU A 155 34.24 -1.75 2.51
C LEU A 155 34.11 -0.36 3.12
N LYS A 156 32.88 0.18 3.24
CA LYS A 156 32.64 1.44 3.96
C LYS A 156 33.15 1.37 5.39
N ALA A 157 32.78 0.31 6.14
CA ALA A 157 33.20 0.14 7.53
C ALA A 157 34.72 0.00 7.65
N ALA A 158 35.35 -0.81 6.77
CA ALA A 158 36.80 -0.96 6.74
C ALA A 158 37.52 0.37 6.44
N ALA A 159 37.01 1.15 5.48
CA ALA A 159 37.55 2.46 5.15
C ALA A 159 37.42 3.46 6.31
N CYS A 160 36.27 3.50 6.99
CA CYS A 160 36.08 4.34 8.17
C CYS A 160 37.05 3.97 9.30
N ASN A 161 37.33 2.68 9.50
CA ASN A 161 38.26 2.20 10.52
C ASN A 161 39.73 2.45 10.18
N ALA A 162 40.07 2.55 8.89
CA ALA A 162 41.41 2.88 8.43
C ALA A 162 41.78 4.36 8.61
N LEU A 163 40.81 5.23 8.92
CA LEU A 163 41.07 6.64 9.21
C LEU A 163 41.78 6.82 10.57
N PRO A 164 42.60 7.86 10.71
CA PRO A 164 43.21 8.22 11.99
C PRO A 164 42.16 8.42 13.10
N GLU A 165 42.52 8.02 14.31
CA GLU A 165 41.64 8.16 15.47
C GLU A 165 41.39 9.64 15.82
N GLY A 166 40.21 9.94 16.35
CA GLY A 166 39.77 11.29 16.69
C GLY A 166 38.76 11.88 15.69
N PHE A 167 38.87 13.18 15.44
CA PHE A 167 37.87 13.98 14.72
C PHE A 167 37.43 13.35 13.38
N LEU A 168 38.38 12.92 12.54
CA LEU A 168 38.06 12.42 11.19
C LEU A 168 37.24 11.12 11.23
N ARG A 169 37.60 10.18 12.10
CA ARG A 169 36.89 8.91 12.24
C ARG A 169 35.50 9.12 12.85
N GLU A 170 35.40 9.94 13.89
CA GLU A 170 34.12 10.24 14.57
C GLU A 170 33.12 10.92 13.64
N HIS A 171 33.56 11.92 12.89
CA HIS A 171 32.71 12.61 11.91
C HIS A 171 32.31 11.69 10.75
N ALA A 172 33.17 10.77 10.31
CA ALA A 172 32.84 9.81 9.25
C ALA A 172 31.74 8.80 9.66
N TRP A 173 31.61 8.50 10.96
CA TRP A 173 30.54 7.65 11.49
C TRP A 173 29.23 8.39 11.74
N THR A 174 29.27 9.72 11.76
CA THR A 174 28.07 10.54 11.96
C THR A 174 27.16 10.43 10.73
N GLU A 175 25.87 10.20 10.96
CA GLU A 175 24.88 10.07 9.88
C GLU A 175 24.64 11.42 9.19
N ASP A 176 24.73 11.42 7.85
CA ASP A 176 24.35 12.58 7.05
C ASP A 176 22.82 12.67 6.94
N ARG A 177 22.24 13.76 7.46
CA ARG A 177 20.81 14.05 7.42
C ARG A 177 20.42 15.02 6.30
N THR A 178 21.37 15.39 5.43
CA THR A 178 21.07 16.25 4.29
C THR A 178 20.14 15.53 3.30
N LEU A 179 19.17 16.28 2.78
CA LEU A 179 18.24 15.75 1.78
C LEU A 179 18.95 15.63 0.43
N PHE A 180 18.51 14.66 -0.39
CA PHE A 180 18.96 14.59 -1.78
C PHE A 180 18.63 15.89 -2.52
N SER A 181 19.55 16.30 -3.41
CA SER A 181 19.36 17.49 -4.21
C SER A 181 18.06 17.40 -5.04
N PRO A 182 17.19 18.44 -5.02
CA PRO A 182 15.98 18.49 -5.84
C PRO A 182 16.24 18.39 -7.35
N LYS A 183 17.49 18.63 -7.79
CA LYS A 183 17.91 18.51 -9.19
C LYS A 183 18.09 17.06 -9.65
N ARG A 184 18.10 16.08 -8.74
CA ARG A 184 18.24 14.66 -9.08
C ARG A 184 16.98 14.15 -9.77
N ARG A 185 17.05 13.98 -11.10
CA ARG A 185 15.94 13.47 -11.92
C ARG A 185 15.98 11.95 -12.05
N MET A 186 14.80 11.34 -12.18
CA MET A 186 14.68 9.96 -12.59
C MET A 186 15.06 9.82 -14.08
N PRO A 187 15.70 8.71 -14.48
CA PRO A 187 15.96 8.45 -15.88
C PRO A 187 14.63 8.38 -16.64
N VAL A 188 14.55 9.10 -17.74
CA VAL A 188 13.42 9.12 -18.67
C VAL A 188 13.74 8.28 -19.90
N ALA A 189 12.73 7.72 -20.56
CA ALA A 189 12.92 6.85 -21.72
C ALA A 189 13.67 7.53 -22.87
N THR A 190 13.39 8.81 -23.11
CA THR A 190 14.10 9.64 -24.09
C THR A 190 14.85 10.74 -23.36
N PRO A 191 16.18 10.88 -23.54
CA PRO A 191 16.93 11.95 -22.87
C PRO A 191 16.42 13.33 -23.32
N PRO A 192 16.33 14.32 -22.42
CA PRO A 192 15.84 15.65 -22.76
C PRO A 192 16.82 16.38 -23.67
N ILE A 193 16.28 17.16 -24.61
CA ILE A 193 17.08 18.08 -25.45
C ILE A 193 17.65 19.17 -24.53
N GLN A 194 18.95 19.41 -24.64
CA GLN A 194 19.64 20.42 -23.83
C GLN A 194 19.02 21.81 -24.05
N GLY A 195 18.81 22.57 -22.97
CA GLY A 195 18.25 23.93 -23.01
C GLY A 195 16.75 24.04 -23.35
N TYR A 196 16.10 22.99 -23.86
CA TYR A 196 14.70 23.09 -24.31
C TYR A 196 13.72 23.40 -23.17
N ALA A 197 13.84 22.70 -22.03
CA ALA A 197 12.99 22.93 -20.87
C ALA A 197 13.26 24.30 -20.22
N GLU A 198 14.51 24.74 -20.21
CA GLU A 198 14.93 26.03 -19.65
C GLU A 198 14.40 27.19 -20.50
N ASN A 199 14.53 27.09 -21.83
CA ASN A 199 14.03 28.09 -22.77
C ASN A 199 12.50 28.21 -22.74
N LYS A 200 11.79 27.08 -22.56
CA LYS A 200 10.32 27.10 -22.40
C LYS A 200 9.89 27.75 -21.09
N LEU A 201 10.51 27.38 -19.97
CA LEU A 201 10.22 28.01 -18.67
C LEU A 201 10.49 29.52 -18.72
N ALA A 202 11.60 29.94 -19.31
CA ALA A 202 11.91 31.37 -19.49
C ALA A 202 10.87 32.08 -20.37
N ALA A 203 10.41 31.44 -21.45
CA ALA A 203 9.36 32.00 -22.31
C ALA A 203 7.99 32.09 -21.61
N ASP A 204 7.63 31.06 -20.83
CA ASP A 204 6.39 31.02 -20.06
C ASP A 204 6.41 32.06 -18.92
N GLU A 205 7.54 32.20 -18.21
CA GLU A 205 7.75 33.25 -17.22
C GLU A 205 7.63 34.65 -17.84
N ALA A 206 8.25 34.88 -19.00
CA ALA A 206 8.13 36.14 -19.72
C ALA A 206 6.67 36.43 -20.13
N ALA A 207 5.92 35.42 -20.57
CA ALA A 207 4.51 35.56 -20.94
C ALA A 207 3.61 35.83 -19.71
N VAL A 208 3.90 35.21 -18.57
CA VAL A 208 3.20 35.50 -17.31
C VAL A 208 3.51 36.93 -16.84
N ILE A 209 4.76 37.36 -16.89
CA ILE A 209 5.17 38.72 -16.51
C ILE A 209 4.52 39.76 -17.43
N SER A 210 4.43 39.49 -18.75
CA SER A 210 3.73 40.38 -19.69
C SER A 210 2.22 40.42 -19.43
N ASN A 211 1.61 39.28 -19.08
CA ASN A 211 0.17 39.19 -18.83
C ASN A 211 -0.25 39.74 -17.45
N VAL A 212 0.64 39.73 -16.46
CA VAL A 212 0.40 40.30 -15.11
C VAL A 212 0.57 41.84 -15.11
N GLY A 213 0.93 42.45 -16.24
CA GLY A 213 0.91 43.91 -16.38
C GLY A 213 1.93 44.64 -15.49
N LEU A 214 2.96 43.95 -15.00
CA LEU A 214 4.04 44.53 -14.19
C LEU A 214 5.19 45.13 -15.03
N GLY A 215 5.00 45.28 -16.35
CA GLY A 215 6.01 45.79 -17.27
C GLY A 215 5.58 47.04 -18.03
N LYS A 216 5.54 48.19 -17.34
CA LYS A 216 5.91 49.55 -17.81
C LYS A 216 5.51 50.60 -16.77
N ARG A 217 6.49 51.03 -15.97
CA ARG A 217 6.65 52.42 -15.55
C ARG A 217 8.08 52.82 -15.88
#